data_AF-A0A3G9GWF5-F1
#
_entry.id   AF-A0A3G9GWF5-F1
#
_cell.length_a   1.000
_cell.length_b   1.000
_cell.length_c   1.000
_cell.angle_alpha   90.00
_cell.angle_beta   90.00
_cell.angle_gamma   90.00
#
_symmetry.space_group_name_H-M   'P 1'
#
loop_
_entity.id
_entity.type
_entity.pdbx_description
1 polymer ?
#
loop_
_entity_poly.entity_id
_entity_poly.type
_entity_poly.pdbx_seq_one_letter_code
_entity_poly.pdbx_strand_id
1 'polypeptide(L)'
;MQGKIIVYSEQTGIGKIITPDSRKYNFNVDGWDDYETTPAVGEIVDFTAEGINAVNITVEKGAEADTGLSPASEKEREGKRENSGQNSPQSEVGDKEPAWLIEADMDVEACIELHFSDIRKRVSDCEDLLRENRRLDYIRMQRFLTTAYNNLIEIDHSFENYELAETRQELLDAHDAYRSFKSRTDYIQNAYEKVFLNKQSRYKELRAKLELNKSRIAKHSESAANLEKEIKEKSERLKRVPAQSEEYIYLFNEIKILKRSLVDTIHEVAKLTEENRLYIDLLDNFYKMYYDRFKKSFSEFAETYDSLMRKIQDVLAYRFDSLMWKKANRSKPIQSFFAKAGIHDEFSAVTYMKYYLKTLDSSKLNRQNQELMELMQYLEAQTKKRIVCIDDDTEFLGMVKSSLGEIDRDIKVVLSTRPEAVLPDLKNIQPNILIINPMMRGVESESIIEYARKIVSDIEIAFFAKRISRELLLSAKQCNVAAIIPKTLHKKELGEQLREYIE
;
A
#
# COMPACT_ATOMS: atom_id res chain seq x y z
N MET A 1 29.78 14.19 -9.45
CA MET A 1 29.23 13.75 -10.75
C MET A 1 27.91 14.47 -10.94
N GLN A 2 27.57 14.84 -12.17
CA GLN A 2 26.33 15.56 -12.45
C GLN A 2 25.34 14.63 -13.15
N GLY A 3 24.06 14.71 -12.79
CA GLY A 3 23.02 13.94 -13.45
C GLY A 3 21.63 14.53 -13.24
N LYS A 4 20.65 13.95 -13.94
CA LYS A 4 19.25 14.36 -13.90
C LYS A 4 18.40 13.32 -13.20
N ILE A 5 17.53 13.73 -12.28
CA ILE A 5 16.57 12.82 -11.64
C ILE A 5 15.53 12.40 -12.68
N ILE A 6 15.43 11.10 -12.92
CA ILE A 6 14.45 10.51 -13.87
C ILE A 6 13.29 9.82 -13.18
N VAL A 7 13.47 9.44 -11.91
CA VAL A 7 12.45 8.79 -11.08
C VAL A 7 12.71 9.22 -9.64
N TYR A 8 11.67 9.61 -8.91
CA TYR A 8 11.70 9.81 -7.48
C TYR A 8 10.32 9.49 -6.90
N SER A 9 10.30 8.83 -5.73
CA SER A 9 9.08 8.56 -4.97
C SER A 9 9.17 9.20 -3.61
N GLU A 10 8.30 10.18 -3.34
CA GLU A 10 8.18 10.82 -2.02
C GLU A 10 7.77 9.82 -0.92
N GLN A 11 7.05 8.75 -1.27
CA GLN A 11 6.56 7.77 -0.29
C GLN A 11 7.65 6.81 0.20
N THR A 12 8.59 6.44 -0.67
CA THR A 12 9.67 5.51 -0.32
C THR A 12 11.01 6.19 -0.12
N GLY A 13 11.14 7.46 -0.51
CA GLY A 13 12.39 8.21 -0.51
C GLY A 13 13.37 7.76 -1.59
N ILE A 14 13.01 6.84 -2.48
CA ILE A 14 13.96 6.25 -3.44
C ILE A 14 13.80 6.91 -4.81
N GLY A 15 14.94 7.20 -5.45
CA GLY A 15 14.99 7.72 -6.80
C GLY A 15 16.13 7.17 -7.66
N LYS A 16 16.18 7.64 -8.90
CA LYS A 16 17.25 7.34 -9.87
C LYS A 16 17.72 8.61 -10.57
N ILE A 17 19.04 8.72 -10.66
CA ILE A 17 19.74 9.76 -11.42
C ILE A 17 20.30 9.12 -12.70
N ILE A 18 20.16 9.82 -13.83
CA ILE A 18 20.84 9.49 -15.08
C ILE A 18 21.90 10.55 -15.38
N THR A 19 23.13 10.12 -15.65
CA THR A 19 24.21 11.00 -16.07
C THR A 19 24.16 11.25 -17.59
N PRO A 20 24.84 12.29 -18.11
CA PRO A 20 24.90 12.55 -19.56
C PRO A 20 25.44 11.39 -20.40
N ASP A 21 26.31 10.55 -19.83
CA ASP A 21 26.82 9.32 -20.44
C ASP A 21 25.89 8.10 -20.27
N SER A 22 24.62 8.33 -19.92
CA SER A 22 23.55 7.34 -19.77
C SER A 22 23.74 6.30 -18.67
N ARG A 23 24.67 6.52 -17.72
CA ARG A 23 24.78 5.67 -16.52
C ARG A 23 23.68 6.02 -15.52
N LYS A 24 23.19 5.00 -14.81
CA LYS A 24 22.08 5.13 -13.87
C LYS A 24 22.58 4.84 -12.45
N TYR A 25 22.24 5.74 -11.53
CA TYR A 25 22.56 5.63 -10.12
C TYR A 25 21.27 5.65 -9.31
N ASN A 26 21.12 4.73 -8.36
CA ASN A 26 20.02 4.76 -7.41
C ASN A 26 20.36 5.75 -6.30
N PHE A 27 19.38 6.45 -5.76
CA PHE A 27 19.55 7.22 -4.54
C PHE A 27 18.41 7.00 -3.56
N ASN A 28 18.69 7.25 -2.29
CA ASN A 28 17.70 7.40 -1.24
C ASN A 28 17.74 8.87 -0.79
N VAL A 29 16.60 9.44 -0.39
CA VAL A 29 16.46 10.76 0.22
C VAL A 29 17.36 10.93 1.44
N ASP A 30 17.72 9.84 2.13
CA ASP A 30 18.72 9.87 3.21
C ASP A 30 20.13 10.32 2.74
N GLY A 31 20.43 10.22 1.44
CA GLY A 31 21.67 10.70 0.82
C GLY A 31 21.55 12.08 0.18
N TRP A 32 20.47 12.81 0.48
CA TRP A 32 20.18 14.16 -0.01
C TRP A 32 20.66 15.20 1.00
N ASP A 33 21.58 16.07 0.58
CA ASP A 33 22.24 17.06 1.43
C ASP A 33 21.68 18.49 1.26
N ASP A 34 20.68 18.68 0.37
CA ASP A 34 20.02 19.97 0.19
C ASP A 34 18.73 20.08 1.02
N TYR A 35 18.83 20.72 2.18
CA TYR A 35 17.71 20.87 3.13
C TYR A 35 16.64 21.87 2.68
N GLU A 36 16.86 22.65 1.61
CA GLU A 36 15.90 23.66 1.14
C GLU A 36 14.93 23.12 0.09
N THR A 37 15.24 21.98 -0.53
CA THR A 37 14.47 21.42 -1.65
C THR A 37 14.31 19.92 -1.52
N THR A 38 13.13 19.40 -1.83
CA THR A 38 12.91 17.95 -1.96
C THR A 38 13.25 17.51 -3.38
N PRO A 39 13.79 16.29 -3.58
CA PRO A 39 14.11 15.79 -4.91
C PRO A 39 12.89 15.82 -5.84
N ALA A 40 13.03 16.35 -7.05
CA ALA A 40 11.96 16.33 -8.05
C ALA A 40 12.42 15.73 -9.39
N VAL A 41 11.51 15.02 -10.06
CA VAL A 41 11.79 14.46 -11.40
C VAL A 41 12.06 15.61 -12.37
N GLY A 42 13.22 15.57 -13.01
CA GLY A 42 13.66 16.60 -13.93
C GLY A 42 14.75 17.53 -13.39
N GLU A 43 15.03 17.51 -12.08
CA GLU A 43 16.08 18.32 -11.47
C GLU A 43 17.48 17.82 -11.83
N ILE A 44 18.40 18.77 -11.97
CA ILE A 44 19.82 18.53 -12.17
C ILE A 44 20.50 18.59 -10.81
N VAL A 45 21.25 17.53 -10.49
CA VAL A 45 21.87 17.34 -9.19
C VAL A 45 23.33 16.95 -9.33
N ASP A 46 24.12 17.44 -8.39
CA ASP A 46 25.50 17.01 -8.15
C ASP A 46 25.53 15.95 -7.04
N PHE A 47 26.26 14.86 -7.27
CA PHE A 47 26.35 13.73 -6.35
C PHE A 47 27.69 13.02 -6.38
N THR A 48 28.00 12.26 -5.34
CA THR A 48 29.13 11.34 -5.27
C THR A 48 28.66 9.91 -5.57
N ALA A 49 29.37 9.20 -6.43
CA ALA A 49 29.01 7.82 -6.79
C ALA A 49 29.72 6.81 -5.87
N GLU A 50 28.94 5.97 -5.20
CA GLU A 50 29.40 4.80 -4.45
C GLU A 50 28.84 3.54 -5.11
N GLY A 51 29.59 2.99 -6.08
CA GLY A 51 29.15 1.85 -6.87
C GLY A 51 27.97 2.19 -7.77
N ILE A 52 26.80 1.60 -7.50
CA ILE A 52 25.53 1.87 -8.22
C ILE A 52 24.65 2.90 -7.51
N ASN A 53 25.11 3.43 -6.38
CA ASN A 53 24.37 4.38 -5.56
C ASN A 53 24.95 5.79 -5.67
N ALA A 54 24.10 6.79 -5.58
CA ALA A 54 24.45 8.20 -5.45
C ALA A 54 24.23 8.65 -4.00
N VAL A 55 25.22 9.34 -3.45
CA VAL A 55 25.25 9.90 -2.09
C VAL A 55 25.75 11.36 -2.13
N ASN A 56 25.50 12.13 -1.09
CA ASN A 56 25.82 13.57 -0.98
C ASN A 56 25.24 14.37 -2.16
N ILE A 57 23.92 14.29 -2.34
CA ILE A 57 23.20 14.84 -3.49
C ILE A 57 22.79 16.29 -3.20
N THR A 58 23.12 17.22 -4.09
CA THR A 58 22.81 18.66 -3.96
C THR A 58 22.23 19.21 -5.26
N VAL A 59 21.30 20.17 -5.16
CA VAL A 59 20.66 20.79 -6.34
C VAL A 59 21.56 21.90 -6.88
N GLU A 60 21.73 21.93 -8.20
CA GLU A 60 22.46 23.02 -8.84
C GLU A 60 21.63 24.31 -8.81
N LYS A 61 22.02 25.26 -7.94
CA LYS A 61 21.44 26.62 -7.93
C LYS A 61 21.92 27.39 -9.16
N GLY A 62 21.19 27.24 -10.27
CA GLY A 62 21.31 28.08 -11.46
C GLY A 62 20.77 29.49 -11.22
N ALA A 63 21.53 30.49 -11.67
CA ALA A 63 21.32 31.92 -11.47
C ALA A 63 19.93 32.46 -11.86
N GLU A 64 19.49 33.47 -11.10
CA GLU A 64 18.31 34.30 -11.32
C GLU A 64 18.26 34.91 -12.74
N ALA A 65 17.11 34.76 -13.40
CA ALA A 65 16.53 35.68 -14.39
C ALA A 65 15.05 35.25 -14.56
N ASP A 66 14.12 35.85 -13.84
CA ASP A 66 13.41 37.11 -14.12
C ASP A 66 12.60 37.14 -15.43
N THR A 67 11.39 37.67 -15.30
CA THR A 67 10.33 37.94 -16.28
C THR A 67 9.58 36.71 -16.80
N GLY A 68 8.25 36.61 -16.72
CA GLY A 68 7.21 37.56 -16.41
C GLY A 68 5.94 37.16 -17.17
N LEU A 69 4.78 37.64 -16.69
CA LEU A 69 3.44 37.63 -17.31
C LEU A 69 2.50 36.45 -16.96
N SER A 70 1.70 36.70 -15.93
CA SER A 70 0.27 36.35 -15.81
C SER A 70 -0.59 37.15 -16.83
N PRO A 71 -1.93 37.07 -16.83
CA PRO A 71 -2.87 35.92 -16.79
C PRO A 71 -4.04 36.13 -17.81
N ALA A 72 -5.16 35.42 -17.60
CA ALA A 72 -6.54 35.72 -18.05
C ALA A 72 -6.95 35.11 -19.41
N SER A 73 -8.18 34.64 -19.66
CA SER A 73 -9.41 34.42 -18.88
C SER A 73 -10.51 33.96 -19.85
N GLU A 74 -11.59 33.33 -19.33
CA GLU A 74 -12.95 33.29 -19.92
C GLU A 74 -13.14 32.54 -21.26
N LYS A 75 -14.29 31.95 -21.64
CA LYS A 75 -15.60 31.69 -21.04
C LYS A 75 -16.33 30.69 -21.96
N GLU A 76 -17.31 30.04 -21.36
CA GLU A 76 -18.45 29.29 -21.90
C GLU A 76 -19.00 29.73 -23.27
N ARG A 77 -19.60 28.78 -24.00
CA ARG A 77 -20.95 28.95 -24.57
C ARG A 77 -21.60 27.62 -25.00
N GLU A 78 -22.80 27.40 -24.48
CA GLU A 78 -23.80 26.41 -24.87
C GLU A 78 -24.52 26.76 -26.19
N GLY A 79 -25.06 25.72 -26.84
CA GLY A 79 -26.46 25.72 -27.27
C GLY A 79 -26.76 25.75 -28.78
N LYS A 80 -27.28 24.65 -29.33
CA LYS A 80 -28.71 24.50 -29.74
C LYS A 80 -28.96 23.22 -30.57
N ARG A 81 -30.10 22.59 -30.25
CA ARG A 81 -30.80 21.54 -31.02
C ARG A 81 -31.54 22.15 -32.22
N GLU A 82 -31.71 21.40 -33.31
CA GLU A 82 -33.03 20.92 -33.77
C GLU A 82 -32.97 19.96 -34.98
N ASN A 83 -33.97 19.07 -35.00
CA ASN A 83 -34.30 17.96 -35.90
C ASN A 83 -34.41 18.27 -37.42
N SER A 84 -34.16 17.25 -38.26
CA SER A 84 -35.19 16.71 -39.19
C SER A 84 -34.71 15.47 -39.98
N GLY A 85 -35.49 14.37 -39.89
CA GLY A 85 -36.06 13.65 -41.05
C GLY A 85 -35.17 12.85 -42.03
N GLN A 86 -35.14 11.52 -41.81
CA GLN A 86 -35.19 10.40 -42.78
C GLN A 86 -34.84 10.64 -44.26
N ASN A 87 -33.79 9.95 -44.75
CA ASN A 87 -33.90 8.83 -45.72
C ASN A 87 -32.49 8.40 -46.17
N SER A 88 -32.08 7.18 -45.84
CA SER A 88 -30.92 6.53 -46.48
C SER A 88 -31.29 5.09 -46.86
N PRO A 89 -30.93 4.62 -48.06
CA PRO A 89 -31.29 3.30 -48.54
C PRO A 89 -30.54 2.21 -47.79
N GLN A 90 -31.21 1.08 -47.58
CA GLN A 90 -30.58 -0.19 -47.26
C GLN A 90 -29.52 -0.51 -48.33
N SER A 91 -28.26 -0.54 -47.91
CA SER A 91 -27.21 -1.27 -48.59
C SER A 91 -26.59 -2.21 -47.58
N GLU A 92 -26.88 -3.49 -47.74
CA GLU A 92 -26.12 -4.60 -47.18
C GLU A 92 -24.64 -4.39 -47.53
N VAL A 93 -23.83 -4.07 -46.52
CA VAL A 93 -22.38 -4.18 -46.60
C VAL A 93 -21.98 -4.99 -45.38
N GLY A 94 -21.55 -6.23 -45.63
CA GLY A 94 -21.09 -7.12 -44.58
C GLY A 94 -19.99 -6.47 -43.76
N ASP A 95 -20.18 -6.52 -42.44
CA ASP A 95 -19.17 -6.22 -41.43
C ASP A 95 -17.97 -7.15 -41.64
N LYS A 96 -17.05 -6.75 -42.51
CA LYS A 96 -15.65 -7.13 -42.34
C LYS A 96 -15.05 -6.06 -41.46
N GLU A 97 -14.87 -6.41 -40.19
CA GLU A 97 -14.06 -5.63 -39.27
C GLU A 97 -12.76 -5.21 -39.98
N PRO A 98 -12.37 -3.94 -39.87
CA PRO A 98 -11.20 -3.46 -40.56
C PRO A 98 -9.97 -4.28 -40.14
N ALA A 99 -9.21 -4.78 -41.11
CA ALA A 99 -8.00 -5.61 -40.94
C ALA A 99 -6.83 -4.94 -40.17
N TRP A 100 -7.10 -3.80 -39.53
CA TRP A 100 -6.16 -2.97 -38.79
C TRP A 100 -6.44 -2.91 -37.28
N LEU A 101 -7.43 -3.63 -36.74
CA LEU A 101 -7.65 -3.66 -35.29
C LEU A 101 -6.71 -4.68 -34.60
N ILE A 102 -6.05 -4.27 -33.52
CA ILE A 102 -5.35 -5.21 -32.63
C ILE A 102 -6.40 -5.81 -31.70
N GLU A 103 -6.72 -7.09 -31.88
CA GLU A 103 -7.54 -7.85 -30.94
C GLU A 103 -6.73 -8.21 -29.69
N ALA A 104 -7.41 -8.27 -28.54
CA ALA A 104 -6.78 -8.70 -27.30
C ALA A 104 -6.78 -10.24 -27.21
N ASP A 105 -5.59 -10.83 -26.99
CA ASP A 105 -5.43 -12.27 -26.75
C ASP A 105 -6.03 -12.69 -25.40
N MET A 106 -6.02 -11.77 -24.44
CA MET A 106 -6.51 -11.98 -23.08
C MET A 106 -7.14 -10.68 -22.58
N ASP A 107 -8.29 -10.79 -21.94
CA ASP A 107 -8.95 -9.63 -21.34
C ASP A 107 -8.18 -9.08 -20.12
N VAL A 108 -8.58 -7.87 -19.72
CA VAL A 108 -7.95 -7.11 -18.64
C VAL A 108 -8.04 -7.87 -17.31
N GLU A 109 -9.21 -8.39 -16.98
CA GLU A 109 -9.49 -9.03 -15.70
C GLU A 109 -8.69 -10.34 -15.56
N ALA A 110 -8.69 -11.18 -16.59
CA ALA A 110 -7.90 -12.41 -16.64
C ALA A 110 -6.39 -12.14 -16.53
N CYS A 111 -5.88 -11.06 -17.15
CA CYS A 111 -4.48 -10.65 -17.00
C CYS A 111 -4.14 -10.31 -15.54
N ILE A 112 -5.00 -9.55 -14.87
CA ILE A 112 -4.84 -9.17 -13.46
C ILE A 112 -4.90 -10.41 -12.56
N GLU A 113 -5.92 -11.24 -12.74
CA GLU A 113 -6.12 -12.46 -11.95
C GLU A 113 -4.94 -13.44 -12.08
N LEU A 114 -4.44 -13.64 -13.31
CA LEU A 114 -3.30 -14.51 -13.56
C LEU A 114 -2.04 -13.95 -12.92
N HIS A 115 -1.79 -12.63 -13.04
CA HIS A 115 -0.59 -11.98 -12.52
C HIS A 115 -0.51 -12.02 -10.99
N PHE A 116 -1.65 -11.91 -10.30
CA PHE A 116 -1.72 -11.93 -8.83
C PHE A 116 -2.29 -13.22 -8.26
N SER A 117 -2.23 -14.33 -9.02
CA SER A 117 -2.72 -15.64 -8.57
C SER A 117 -2.03 -16.12 -7.29
N ASP A 118 -0.74 -15.77 -7.10
CA ASP A 118 0.02 -16.00 -5.87
C ASP A 118 -0.59 -15.28 -4.67
N ILE A 119 -0.93 -13.99 -4.83
CA ILE A 119 -1.53 -13.18 -3.78
C ILE A 119 -2.95 -13.67 -3.45
N ARG A 120 -3.75 -13.99 -4.48
CA ARG A 120 -5.09 -14.54 -4.30
C ARG A 120 -5.05 -15.83 -3.49
N LYS A 121 -4.17 -16.75 -3.88
CA LYS A 121 -3.99 -18.02 -3.17
C LYS A 121 -3.61 -17.78 -1.72
N ARG A 122 -2.62 -16.91 -1.48
CA ARG A 122 -2.15 -16.61 -0.12
C ARG A 122 -3.21 -16.00 0.78
N VAL A 123 -4.04 -15.10 0.25
CA VAL A 123 -5.18 -14.53 1.00
C VAL A 123 -6.23 -15.60 1.28
N SER A 124 -6.50 -16.49 0.31
CA SER A 124 -7.41 -17.62 0.49
C SER A 124 -6.91 -18.60 1.55
N ASP A 125 -5.60 -18.89 1.59
CA ASP A 125 -4.98 -19.77 2.58
C ASP A 125 -5.03 -19.17 4.01
N CYS A 126 -5.32 -17.87 4.13
CA CYS A 126 -5.41 -17.13 5.40
C CYS A 126 -6.86 -16.74 5.76
N GLU A 127 -7.87 -17.43 5.23
CA GLU A 127 -9.29 -17.08 5.48
C GLU A 127 -9.66 -17.09 6.97
N ASP A 128 -9.08 -18.00 7.75
CA ASP A 128 -9.31 -18.06 9.19
C ASP A 128 -8.79 -16.82 9.91
N LEU A 129 -7.62 -16.31 9.53
CA LEU A 129 -7.08 -15.04 10.05
C LEU A 129 -7.99 -13.86 9.69
N LEU A 130 -8.61 -13.91 8.51
CA LEU A 130 -9.57 -12.88 8.11
C LEU A 130 -10.85 -12.88 8.94
N ARG A 131 -11.16 -13.93 9.71
CA ARG A 131 -12.30 -13.95 10.61
C ARG A 131 -11.98 -13.34 11.98
N GLU A 132 -10.71 -13.11 12.28
CA GLU A 132 -10.29 -12.54 13.56
C GLU A 132 -10.55 -11.03 13.67
N ASN A 133 -10.96 -10.66 14.88
CA ASN A 133 -11.29 -9.29 15.25
C ASN A 133 -10.16 -8.60 16.00
N ARG A 134 -9.35 -9.36 16.75
CA ARG A 134 -8.20 -8.80 17.48
C ARG A 134 -7.06 -8.53 16.50
N ARG A 135 -6.58 -7.29 16.50
CA ARG A 135 -5.65 -6.76 15.50
C ARG A 135 -4.73 -5.75 16.15
N LEU A 136 -3.55 -5.65 15.59
CA LEU A 136 -2.53 -4.71 15.98
C LEU A 136 -1.89 -4.17 14.70
N ASP A 137 -1.93 -2.86 14.45
CA ASP A 137 -1.40 -2.23 13.23
C ASP A 137 0.09 -2.56 13.11
N TYR A 138 0.40 -3.54 12.25
CA TYR A 138 1.74 -4.09 12.19
C TYR A 138 2.75 -3.07 11.65
N ILE A 139 2.34 -2.22 10.72
CA ILE A 139 3.24 -1.23 10.12
C ILE A 139 3.70 -0.24 11.18
N ARG A 140 2.79 0.19 12.07
CA ARG A 140 3.15 1.03 13.22
C ARG A 140 3.97 0.27 14.27
N MET A 141 3.64 -1.00 14.50
CA MET A 141 4.22 -1.81 15.58
C MET A 141 5.52 -2.52 15.22
N GLN A 142 5.88 -2.62 13.94
CA GLN A 142 6.98 -3.46 13.45
C GLN A 142 8.30 -3.20 14.17
N ARG A 143 8.70 -1.93 14.28
CA ARG A 143 9.94 -1.53 14.95
C ARG A 143 9.90 -1.91 16.42
N PHE A 144 8.81 -1.57 17.10
CA PHE A 144 8.64 -1.86 18.51
C PHE A 144 8.65 -3.36 18.82
N LEU A 145 7.87 -4.16 18.09
CA LEU A 145 7.83 -5.62 18.26
C LEU A 145 9.20 -6.24 18.06
N THR A 146 9.94 -5.80 17.04
CA THR A 146 11.30 -6.29 16.77
C THR A 146 12.25 -5.93 17.92
N THR A 147 12.22 -4.68 18.39
CA THR A 147 13.08 -4.23 19.49
C THR A 147 12.73 -4.92 20.81
N ALA A 148 11.44 -5.00 21.16
CA ALA A 148 10.98 -5.68 22.36
C ALA A 148 11.38 -7.15 22.35
N TYR A 149 11.18 -7.84 21.22
CA TYR A 149 11.59 -9.23 21.05
C TYR A 149 13.09 -9.45 21.29
N ASN A 150 13.93 -8.65 20.62
CA ASN A 150 15.39 -8.77 20.75
C ASN A 150 15.84 -8.50 22.20
N ASN A 151 15.30 -7.46 22.84
CA ASN A 151 15.62 -7.14 24.23
C ASN A 151 15.22 -8.26 25.19
N LEU A 152 14.08 -8.92 24.98
CA LEU A 152 13.66 -10.05 25.81
C LEU A 152 14.58 -11.27 25.63
N ILE A 153 15.05 -11.54 24.40
CA ILE A 153 16.04 -12.60 24.12
C ILE A 153 17.40 -12.30 24.76
N GLU A 154 17.81 -11.02 24.79
CA GLU A 154 19.05 -10.62 25.45
C GLU A 154 18.99 -10.84 26.98
N ILE A 155 17.81 -10.64 27.58
CA ILE A 155 17.62 -10.88 29.02
C ILE A 155 17.55 -12.38 29.33
N ASP A 156 16.91 -13.17 28.48
CA ASP A 156 16.77 -14.61 28.62
C ASP A 156 16.92 -15.32 27.27
N HIS A 157 18.09 -15.90 27.00
CA HIS A 157 18.33 -16.62 25.76
C HIS A 157 17.45 -17.87 25.58
N SER A 158 16.84 -18.39 26.66
CA SER A 158 15.89 -19.51 26.60
C SER A 158 14.45 -19.07 26.31
N PHE A 159 14.23 -17.76 26.16
CA PHE A 159 12.94 -17.15 25.86
C PHE A 159 12.39 -17.58 24.48
N GLU A 160 13.26 -17.69 23.48
CA GLU A 160 12.87 -18.15 22.15
C GLU A 160 12.66 -19.66 22.16
N ASN A 161 11.45 -20.07 21.78
CA ASN A 161 11.09 -21.46 21.55
C ASN A 161 10.45 -21.62 20.17
N TYR A 162 10.27 -22.88 19.73
CA TYR A 162 9.73 -23.19 18.41
C TYR A 162 8.45 -22.41 18.07
N GLU A 163 7.47 -22.41 18.98
CA GLU A 163 6.16 -21.74 18.78
C GLU A 163 6.27 -20.21 18.61
N LEU A 164 7.15 -19.54 19.39
CA LEU A 164 7.34 -18.09 19.28
C LEU A 164 8.10 -17.72 18.00
N ALA A 165 9.10 -18.52 17.64
CA ALA A 165 9.86 -18.36 16.39
C ALA A 165 8.98 -18.60 15.16
N GLU A 166 8.10 -19.61 15.19
CA GLU A 166 7.13 -19.91 14.14
C GLU A 166 6.15 -18.74 13.94
N THR A 167 5.53 -18.25 15.02
CA THR A 167 4.62 -17.09 14.95
C THR A 167 5.32 -15.83 14.42
N ARG A 168 6.59 -15.62 14.78
CA ARG A 168 7.42 -14.53 14.24
C ARG A 168 7.66 -14.71 12.75
N GLN A 169 8.01 -15.91 12.31
CA GLN A 169 8.28 -16.20 10.91
C GLN A 169 7.02 -16.01 10.05
N GLU A 170 5.87 -16.47 10.51
CA GLU A 170 4.58 -16.25 9.82
C GLU A 170 4.29 -14.75 9.60
N LEU A 171 4.54 -13.93 10.63
CA LEU A 171 4.38 -12.48 10.55
C LEU A 171 5.36 -11.83 9.55
N LEU A 172 6.63 -12.25 9.56
CA LEU A 172 7.64 -11.76 8.62
C LEU A 172 7.32 -12.16 7.18
N ASP A 173 6.95 -13.42 6.95
CA ASP A 173 6.53 -13.91 5.63
C ASP A 173 5.31 -13.14 5.13
N ALA A 174 4.36 -12.82 6.02
CA ALA A 174 3.20 -12.00 5.69
C ALA A 174 3.58 -10.58 5.29
N HIS A 175 4.58 -10.00 5.95
CA HIS A 175 5.08 -8.69 5.60
C HIS A 175 5.87 -8.64 4.30
N ASP A 176 6.68 -9.64 4.03
CA ASP A 176 7.44 -9.72 2.78
C ASP A 176 6.50 -9.90 1.59
N ALA A 177 5.46 -10.72 1.73
CA ALA A 177 4.40 -10.83 0.73
C ALA A 177 3.68 -9.50 0.49
N TYR A 178 3.35 -8.76 1.56
CA TYR A 178 2.72 -7.44 1.46
C TYR A 178 3.62 -6.44 0.74
N ARG A 179 4.92 -6.37 1.09
CA ARG A 179 5.88 -5.48 0.44
C ARG A 179 6.04 -5.81 -1.06
N SER A 180 6.11 -7.10 -1.38
CA SER A 180 6.14 -7.57 -2.77
C SER A 180 4.87 -7.14 -3.53
N PHE A 181 3.70 -7.28 -2.92
CA PHE A 181 2.44 -6.80 -3.50
C PHE A 181 2.43 -5.29 -3.74
N LYS A 182 2.84 -4.45 -2.77
CA LYS A 182 2.90 -2.98 -2.94
C LYS A 182 3.83 -2.57 -4.07
N SER A 183 5.02 -3.15 -4.13
CA SER A 183 5.97 -2.87 -5.22
C SER A 183 5.42 -3.19 -6.62
N ARG A 184 4.46 -4.13 -6.72
CA ARG A 184 3.77 -4.49 -7.97
C ARG A 184 2.57 -3.60 -8.28
N THR A 185 2.04 -2.85 -7.31
CA THR A 185 0.84 -2.01 -7.44
C THR A 185 1.11 -0.51 -7.40
N ASP A 186 2.29 -0.06 -6.98
CA ASP A 186 2.63 1.37 -6.80
C ASP A 186 2.54 2.21 -8.09
N TYR A 187 2.81 1.62 -9.26
CA TYR A 187 2.88 2.37 -10.53
C TYR A 187 1.99 1.75 -11.61
N ILE A 188 0.84 2.36 -11.82
CA ILE A 188 -0.21 1.82 -12.69
C ILE A 188 0.21 1.75 -14.17
N GLN A 189 1.02 2.69 -14.68
CA GLN A 189 1.53 2.65 -16.04
C GLN A 189 2.47 1.45 -16.26
N ASN A 190 3.36 1.21 -15.30
CA ASN A 190 4.28 0.06 -15.34
C ASN A 190 3.51 -1.25 -15.19
N ALA A 191 2.48 -1.26 -14.34
CA ALA A 191 1.60 -2.40 -14.18
C ALA A 191 0.84 -2.68 -15.49
N TYR A 192 0.31 -1.67 -16.17
CA TYR A 192 -0.38 -1.85 -17.45
C TYR A 192 0.51 -2.50 -18.51
N GLU A 193 1.75 -2.04 -18.62
CA GLU A 193 2.71 -2.63 -19.55
C GLU A 193 3.07 -4.08 -19.19
N LYS A 194 3.35 -4.34 -17.90
CA LYS A 194 3.80 -5.66 -17.43
C LYS A 194 2.69 -6.71 -17.34
N VAL A 195 1.51 -6.31 -16.88
CA VAL A 195 0.38 -7.18 -16.55
C VAL A 195 -0.48 -7.41 -17.79
N PHE A 196 -0.79 -6.35 -18.54
CA PHE A 196 -1.71 -6.43 -19.68
C PHE A 196 -0.97 -6.45 -21.02
N LEU A 197 -0.25 -5.39 -21.40
CA LEU A 197 0.32 -5.26 -22.75
C LEU A 197 1.31 -6.38 -23.10
N ASN A 198 2.09 -6.85 -22.13
CA ASN A 198 3.03 -7.96 -22.32
C ASN A 198 2.37 -9.34 -22.56
N LYS A 199 1.05 -9.44 -22.36
CA LYS A 199 0.25 -10.63 -22.69
C LYS A 199 -0.35 -10.59 -24.09
N GLN A 200 -0.27 -9.44 -24.76
CA GLN A 200 -0.84 -9.21 -26.08
C GLN A 200 0.23 -9.44 -27.15
N SER A 201 0.20 -10.61 -27.78
CA SER A 201 1.18 -11.09 -28.75
C SER A 201 1.28 -10.15 -29.94
N ARG A 202 0.14 -9.75 -30.53
CA ARG A 202 0.10 -8.85 -31.67
C ARG A 202 0.65 -7.46 -31.35
N TYR A 203 0.32 -6.92 -30.17
CA TYR A 203 0.88 -5.66 -29.69
C TYR A 203 2.41 -5.73 -29.58
N LYS A 204 2.95 -6.82 -29.02
CA LYS A 204 4.39 -7.04 -28.90
C LYS A 204 5.08 -7.16 -30.25
N GLU A 205 4.49 -7.89 -31.20
CA GLU A 205 5.02 -8.02 -32.55
C GLU A 205 5.14 -6.68 -33.26
N LEU A 206 4.08 -5.86 -33.20
CA LEU A 206 4.07 -4.53 -33.81
C LEU A 206 5.09 -3.60 -33.16
N ARG A 207 5.22 -3.64 -31.83
CA ARG A 207 6.26 -2.89 -31.12
C ARG A 207 7.67 -3.33 -31.53
N ALA A 208 7.92 -4.62 -31.68
CA ALA A 208 9.21 -5.14 -32.14
C ALA A 208 9.52 -4.73 -33.59
N LYS A 209 8.52 -4.75 -34.48
CA LYS A 209 8.64 -4.25 -35.86
C LYS A 209 8.93 -2.76 -35.90
N LEU A 210 8.27 -1.96 -35.07
CA LEU A 210 8.54 -0.53 -34.93
C LEU A 210 10.00 -0.27 -34.56
N GLU A 211 10.53 -0.94 -33.53
CA GLU A 211 11.93 -0.78 -33.11
C GLU A 211 12.92 -1.25 -34.18
N LEU A 212 12.62 -2.35 -34.87
CA LEU A 212 13.43 -2.81 -36.00
C LEU A 212 13.47 -1.77 -37.12
N ASN A 213 12.31 -1.22 -37.49
CA ASN A 213 12.18 -0.18 -38.50
C ASN A 213 12.93 1.10 -38.10
N LYS A 214 12.87 1.54 -36.84
CA LYS A 214 13.68 2.66 -36.34
C LYS A 214 15.18 2.43 -36.57
N SER A 215 15.67 1.23 -36.26
CA SER A 215 17.08 0.89 -36.50
C SER A 215 17.45 0.89 -37.99
N ARG A 216 16.54 0.43 -38.86
CA ARG A 216 16.73 0.42 -40.32
C ARG A 216 16.72 1.84 -40.89
N ILE A 217 15.78 2.69 -40.45
CA ILE A 217 15.72 4.10 -40.82
C ILE A 217 17.03 4.80 -40.45
N ALA A 218 17.55 4.58 -39.23
CA ALA A 218 18.82 5.17 -38.81
C ALA A 218 19.98 4.76 -39.75
N LYS A 219 20.10 3.47 -40.08
CA LYS A 219 21.13 2.95 -41.00
C LYS A 219 20.99 3.50 -42.42
N HIS A 220 19.78 3.51 -42.97
CA HIS A 220 19.54 4.04 -44.32
C HIS A 220 19.74 5.57 -44.37
N SER A 221 19.38 6.29 -43.32
CA SER A 221 19.61 7.74 -43.23
C SER A 221 21.10 8.09 -43.18
N GLU A 222 21.89 7.32 -42.43
CA GLU A 222 23.36 7.45 -42.43
C GLU A 222 23.96 7.13 -43.80
N SER A 223 23.49 6.04 -44.44
CA SER A 223 23.89 5.68 -45.80
C SER A 223 23.54 6.77 -46.81
N ALA A 224 22.36 7.39 -46.71
CA ALA A 224 21.95 8.50 -47.56
C ALA A 224 22.87 9.71 -47.39
N ALA A 225 23.18 10.10 -46.15
CA ALA A 225 24.09 11.21 -45.86
C ALA A 225 25.52 10.97 -46.43
N ASN A 226 26.01 9.73 -46.34
CA ASN A 226 27.30 9.34 -46.91
C ASN A 226 27.28 9.41 -48.45
N LEU A 227 26.23 8.90 -49.09
CA LEU A 227 26.06 8.99 -50.54
C LEU A 227 25.96 10.45 -51.01
N GLU A 228 25.24 11.30 -50.30
CA GLU A 228 25.15 12.74 -50.60
C GLU A 228 26.52 13.42 -50.53
N LYS A 229 27.32 13.11 -49.51
CA LYS A 229 28.68 13.62 -49.36
C LYS A 229 29.57 13.15 -50.52
N GLU A 230 29.53 11.87 -50.86
CA GLU A 230 30.35 11.30 -51.95
C GLU A 230 29.95 11.89 -53.31
N ILE A 231 28.63 12.03 -53.57
CA ILE A 231 28.12 12.69 -54.78
C ILE A 231 28.63 14.12 -54.85
N LYS A 232 28.62 14.86 -53.73
CA LYS A 232 29.09 16.24 -53.68
C LYS A 232 30.60 16.34 -54.00
N GLU A 233 31.43 15.54 -53.35
CA GLU A 233 32.88 15.50 -53.58
C GLU A 233 33.22 15.14 -55.04
N LYS A 234 32.58 14.09 -55.58
CA LYS A 234 32.79 13.69 -56.99
C LYS A 234 32.25 14.73 -57.97
N SER A 235 31.13 15.39 -57.66
CA SER A 235 30.59 16.48 -58.49
C SER A 235 31.50 17.70 -58.50
N GLU A 236 32.15 18.02 -57.38
CA GLU A 236 33.16 19.08 -57.31
C GLU A 236 34.42 18.73 -58.10
N ARG A 237 34.87 17.47 -58.06
CA ARG A 237 35.98 16.97 -58.89
C ARG A 237 35.64 17.00 -60.38
N LEU A 238 34.45 16.55 -60.77
CA LEU A 238 33.98 16.53 -62.16
C LEU A 238 34.06 17.92 -62.81
N LYS A 239 33.73 19.00 -62.07
CA LYS A 239 33.82 20.40 -62.54
C LYS A 239 35.24 20.83 -62.92
N ARG A 240 36.28 20.15 -62.44
CA ARG A 240 37.70 20.46 -62.67
C ARG A 240 38.32 19.63 -63.80
N VAL A 241 37.59 18.65 -64.34
CA VAL A 241 38.08 17.72 -65.37
C VAL A 241 37.58 18.15 -66.76
N PRO A 242 38.40 18.12 -67.82
CA PRO A 242 37.96 18.44 -69.18
C PRO A 242 36.85 17.51 -69.69
N ALA A 243 35.82 18.07 -70.32
CA ALA A 243 34.60 17.34 -70.71
C ALA A 243 34.78 16.18 -71.71
N GLN A 244 35.94 16.09 -72.37
CA GLN A 244 36.25 15.06 -73.37
C GLN A 244 37.22 13.97 -72.84
N SER A 245 37.64 14.06 -71.58
CA SER A 245 38.53 13.05 -71.00
C SER A 245 37.78 11.78 -70.62
N GLU A 246 38.47 10.64 -70.65
CA GLU A 246 37.93 9.37 -70.14
C GLU A 246 37.57 9.46 -68.65
N GLU A 247 38.33 10.25 -67.87
CA GLU A 247 38.07 10.50 -66.45
C GLU A 247 36.74 11.24 -66.23
N TYR A 248 36.38 12.18 -67.10
CA TYR A 248 35.09 12.87 -67.04
C TYR A 248 33.93 11.88 -67.26
N ILE A 249 34.03 11.05 -68.30
CA ILE A 249 33.01 10.04 -68.63
C ILE A 249 32.83 9.04 -67.47
N TYR A 250 33.94 8.60 -66.88
CA TYR A 250 33.94 7.70 -65.72
C TYR A 250 33.24 8.33 -64.51
N LEU A 251 33.68 9.52 -64.07
CA LEU A 251 33.11 10.22 -62.91
C LEU A 251 31.63 10.55 -63.11
N PHE A 252 31.22 10.92 -64.32
CA PHE A 252 29.83 11.21 -64.64
C PHE A 252 28.95 9.95 -64.48
N ASN A 253 29.40 8.81 -65.00
CA ASN A 253 28.68 7.54 -64.85
C ASN A 253 28.61 7.09 -63.39
N GLU A 254 29.68 7.27 -62.63
CA GLU A 254 29.74 6.93 -61.21
C GLU A 254 28.78 7.79 -60.38
N ILE A 255 28.76 9.11 -60.59
CA ILE A 255 27.78 10.02 -59.96
C ILE A 255 26.34 9.61 -60.30
N LYS A 256 26.08 9.18 -61.53
CA LYS A 256 24.74 8.72 -61.94
C LYS A 256 24.31 7.46 -61.17
N ILE A 257 25.24 6.51 -60.97
CA ILE A 257 25.00 5.31 -60.17
C ILE A 257 24.74 5.68 -58.70
N LEU A 258 25.58 6.55 -58.12
CA LEU A 258 25.43 7.00 -56.73
C LEU A 258 24.10 7.73 -56.51
N LYS A 259 23.68 8.60 -57.44
CA LYS A 259 22.39 9.29 -57.38
C LYS A 259 21.21 8.32 -57.42
N ARG A 260 21.30 7.24 -58.21
CA ARG A 260 20.27 6.19 -58.23
C ARG A 260 20.18 5.49 -56.87
N SER A 261 21.32 5.07 -56.33
CA SER A 261 21.41 4.43 -55.00
C SER A 261 20.86 5.34 -53.89
N LEU A 262 21.14 6.64 -53.97
CA LEU A 262 20.61 7.63 -53.02
C LEU A 262 19.08 7.70 -53.08
N VAL A 263 18.50 7.78 -54.28
CA VAL A 263 17.05 7.81 -54.48
C VAL A 263 16.40 6.54 -53.91
N ASP A 264 16.96 5.36 -54.18
CA ASP A 264 16.46 4.09 -53.63
C ASP A 264 16.52 4.06 -52.10
N THR A 265 17.60 4.57 -51.51
CA THR A 265 17.78 4.65 -50.05
C THR A 265 16.78 5.61 -49.40
N ILE A 266 16.54 6.78 -50.01
CA ILE A 266 15.55 7.76 -49.55
C ILE A 266 14.14 7.18 -49.64
N HIS A 267 13.82 6.46 -50.72
CA HIS A 267 12.53 5.78 -50.87
C HIS A 267 12.29 4.75 -49.77
N GLU A 268 13.31 3.96 -49.41
CA GLU A 268 13.19 2.98 -48.33
C GLU A 268 13.00 3.65 -46.96
N VAL A 269 13.71 4.76 -46.69
CA VAL A 269 13.48 5.57 -45.47
C VAL A 269 12.04 6.09 -45.42
N ALA A 270 11.53 6.66 -46.52
CA ALA A 270 10.17 7.19 -46.59
C ALA A 270 9.13 6.09 -46.35
N LYS A 271 9.32 4.92 -46.98
CA LYS A 271 8.44 3.75 -46.80
C LYS A 271 8.42 3.27 -45.36
N LEU A 272 9.58 3.05 -44.74
CA LEU A 272 9.68 2.60 -43.34
C LEU A 272 9.11 3.65 -42.37
N THR A 273 9.23 4.93 -42.68
CA THR A 273 8.67 6.02 -41.88
C THR A 273 7.14 5.99 -41.91
N GLU A 274 6.55 5.78 -43.08
CA GLU A 274 5.09 5.66 -43.21
C GLU A 274 4.56 4.38 -42.51
N GLU A 275 5.25 3.25 -42.64
CA GLU A 275 4.92 2.03 -41.88
C GLU A 275 4.98 2.28 -40.36
N ASN A 276 5.98 3.00 -39.88
CA ASN A 276 6.10 3.35 -38.46
C ASN A 276 4.96 4.24 -37.97
N ARG A 277 4.51 5.21 -38.80
CA ARG A 277 3.36 6.05 -38.47
C ARG A 277 2.12 5.19 -38.23
N LEU A 278 1.85 4.25 -39.14
CA LEU A 278 0.75 3.29 -38.98
C LEU A 278 0.89 2.45 -37.71
N TYR A 279 2.09 1.90 -37.42
CA TYR A 279 2.31 1.13 -36.20
C TYR A 279 2.12 1.96 -34.92
N ILE A 280 2.56 3.22 -34.91
CA ILE A 280 2.36 4.13 -33.77
C ILE A 280 0.87 4.35 -33.53
N ASP A 281 0.10 4.67 -34.57
CA ASP A 281 -1.34 4.91 -34.46
C ASP A 281 -2.08 3.67 -33.94
N LEU A 282 -1.71 2.48 -34.42
CA LEU A 282 -2.31 1.22 -33.97
C LEU A 282 -1.98 0.91 -32.50
N LEU A 283 -0.71 1.07 -32.11
CA LEU A 283 -0.27 0.83 -30.74
C LEU A 283 -0.93 1.83 -29.77
N ASP A 284 -1.03 3.11 -30.14
CA ASP A 284 -1.64 4.16 -29.33
C ASP A 284 -3.15 3.96 -29.17
N ASN A 285 -3.85 3.60 -30.24
CA ASN A 285 -5.28 3.27 -30.18
C ASN A 285 -5.53 2.07 -29.26
N PHE A 286 -4.77 0.99 -29.41
CA PHE A 286 -4.90 -0.18 -28.54
C PHE A 286 -4.57 0.16 -27.09
N TYR A 287 -3.52 0.93 -26.85
CA TYR A 287 -3.14 1.40 -25.52
C TYR A 287 -4.31 2.13 -24.86
N LYS A 288 -4.87 3.15 -25.53
CA LYS A 288 -5.97 3.98 -25.01
C LYS A 288 -7.27 3.18 -24.80
N MET A 289 -7.59 2.28 -25.71
CA MET A 289 -8.81 1.47 -25.69
C MET A 289 -8.97 0.66 -24.39
N TYR A 290 -7.88 0.11 -23.86
CA TYR A 290 -7.93 -0.73 -22.66
C TYR A 290 -7.40 -0.05 -21.39
N TYR A 291 -6.76 1.11 -21.49
CA TYR A 291 -6.09 1.74 -20.34
C TYR A 291 -7.06 2.11 -19.23
N ASP A 292 -8.20 2.74 -19.54
CA ASP A 292 -9.16 3.17 -18.52
C ASP A 292 -9.83 1.97 -17.83
N ARG A 293 -10.17 0.93 -18.60
CA ARG A 293 -10.71 -0.32 -18.05
C ARG A 293 -9.67 -1.01 -17.15
N PHE A 294 -8.43 -1.13 -17.62
CA PHE A 294 -7.33 -1.67 -16.82
C PHE A 294 -7.13 -0.87 -15.54
N LYS A 295 -7.07 0.45 -15.65
CA LYS A 295 -6.88 1.35 -14.51
C LYS A 295 -7.94 1.11 -13.44
N LYS A 296 -9.21 1.06 -13.85
CA LYS A 296 -10.33 0.80 -12.94
C LYS A 296 -10.21 -0.59 -12.29
N SER A 297 -10.15 -1.66 -13.08
CA SER A 297 -10.13 -3.04 -12.56
C SER A 297 -8.88 -3.30 -11.70
N PHE A 298 -7.73 -2.73 -12.07
CA PHE A 298 -6.48 -2.86 -11.32
C PHE A 298 -6.52 -2.09 -9.99
N SER A 299 -7.06 -0.87 -9.97
CA SER A 299 -7.22 -0.09 -8.73
C SER A 299 -8.17 -0.78 -7.75
N GLU A 300 -9.33 -1.26 -8.23
CA GLU A 300 -10.29 -2.02 -7.41
C GLU A 300 -9.65 -3.29 -6.81
N PHE A 301 -8.89 -4.02 -7.62
CA PHE A 301 -8.11 -5.16 -7.16
C PHE A 301 -7.07 -4.76 -6.11
N ALA A 302 -6.27 -3.74 -6.40
CA ALA A 302 -5.19 -3.30 -5.53
C ALA A 302 -5.70 -2.84 -4.15
N GLU A 303 -6.78 -2.07 -4.10
CA GLU A 303 -7.41 -1.61 -2.86
C GLU A 303 -7.98 -2.77 -2.04
N THR A 304 -8.68 -3.70 -2.69
CA THR A 304 -9.26 -4.88 -2.04
C THR A 304 -8.16 -5.73 -1.37
N TYR A 305 -7.12 -6.06 -2.12
CA TYR A 305 -6.05 -6.91 -1.60
C TYR A 305 -5.09 -6.18 -0.66
N ASP A 306 -4.92 -4.86 -0.77
CA ASP A 306 -4.19 -4.06 0.24
C ASP A 306 -4.88 -4.17 1.60
N SER A 307 -6.21 -4.01 1.65
CA SER A 307 -6.97 -4.13 2.90
C SER A 307 -6.90 -5.54 3.50
N LEU A 308 -7.02 -6.58 2.66
CA LEU A 308 -6.98 -7.98 3.13
C LEU A 308 -5.60 -8.36 3.65
N MET A 309 -4.53 -8.00 2.93
CA MET A 309 -3.16 -8.31 3.34
C MET A 309 -2.76 -7.56 4.61
N ARG A 310 -3.12 -6.27 4.74
CA ARG A 310 -2.91 -5.52 5.99
C ARG A 310 -3.59 -6.20 7.17
N LYS A 311 -4.85 -6.61 7.01
CA LYS A 311 -5.59 -7.31 8.05
C LYS A 311 -4.91 -8.61 8.48
N ILE A 312 -4.40 -9.40 7.53
CA ILE A 312 -3.64 -10.63 7.83
C ILE A 312 -2.42 -10.30 8.69
N GLN A 313 -1.64 -9.28 8.31
CA GLN A 313 -0.48 -8.85 9.08
C GLN A 313 -0.87 -8.38 10.49
N ASP A 314 -1.96 -7.62 10.61
CA ASP A 314 -2.37 -7.06 11.89
C ASP A 314 -2.85 -8.13 12.89
N VAL A 315 -3.49 -9.18 12.38
CA VAL A 315 -3.91 -10.34 13.18
C VAL A 315 -2.67 -11.13 13.63
N LEU A 316 -1.74 -11.41 12.71
CA LEU A 316 -0.49 -12.09 13.05
C LEU A 316 0.37 -11.28 14.04
N ALA A 317 0.40 -9.96 13.90
CA ALA A 317 1.08 -9.07 14.82
C ALA A 317 0.46 -9.13 16.23
N TYR A 318 -0.87 -9.14 16.33
CA TYR A 318 -1.57 -9.31 17.60
C TYR A 318 -1.24 -10.67 18.25
N ARG A 319 -1.25 -11.75 17.47
CA ARG A 319 -0.91 -13.10 17.94
C ARG A 319 0.53 -13.16 18.45
N PHE A 320 1.47 -12.62 17.67
CA PHE A 320 2.88 -12.56 18.04
C PHE A 320 3.09 -11.75 19.33
N ASP A 321 2.53 -10.54 19.41
CA ASP A 321 2.61 -9.67 20.58
C ASP A 321 2.05 -10.38 21.83
N SER A 322 0.84 -10.94 21.72
CA SER A 322 0.18 -11.64 22.82
C SER A 322 1.00 -12.83 23.32
N LEU A 323 1.55 -13.64 22.42
CA LEU A 323 2.35 -14.80 22.77
C LEU A 323 3.69 -14.39 23.41
N MET A 324 4.34 -13.37 22.85
CA MET A 324 5.60 -12.83 23.35
C MET A 324 5.44 -12.35 24.80
N TRP A 325 4.46 -11.51 25.09
CA TRP A 325 4.24 -11.00 26.45
C TRP A 325 3.77 -12.07 27.43
N LYS A 326 2.90 -13.00 26.99
CA LYS A 326 2.48 -14.14 27.81
C LYS A 326 3.67 -15.02 28.24
N LYS A 327 4.67 -15.19 27.37
CA LYS A 327 5.90 -15.90 27.69
C LYS A 327 6.83 -15.08 28.56
N ALA A 328 6.93 -13.76 28.32
CA ALA A 328 7.78 -12.87 29.10
C ALA A 328 7.32 -12.87 30.57
N ASN A 329 6.01 -12.87 30.78
CA ASN A 329 5.36 -13.01 32.10
C ASN A 329 5.68 -14.33 32.82
N ARG A 330 6.26 -15.34 32.16
CA ARG A 330 6.63 -16.64 32.78
C ARG A 330 8.13 -16.82 32.98
N SER A 331 8.96 -16.00 32.34
CA SER A 331 10.42 -16.09 32.45
C SER A 331 10.90 -15.41 33.74
N LYS A 332 11.55 -16.18 34.63
CA LYS A 332 12.11 -15.66 35.89
C LYS A 332 13.21 -14.61 35.66
N PRO A 333 14.16 -14.79 34.72
CA PRO A 333 15.13 -13.75 34.41
C PRO A 333 14.47 -12.44 33.96
N ILE A 334 13.47 -12.51 33.07
CA ILE A 334 12.73 -11.34 32.60
C ILE A 334 11.97 -10.68 33.76
N GLN A 335 11.22 -11.45 34.56
CA GLN A 335 10.54 -10.91 35.75
C GLN A 335 11.51 -10.20 36.71
N SER A 336 12.67 -10.79 36.97
CA SER A 336 13.69 -10.19 37.84
C SER A 336 14.26 -8.90 37.27
N PHE A 337 14.50 -8.84 35.96
CA PHE A 337 14.97 -7.64 35.27
C PHE A 337 13.95 -6.50 35.39
N PHE A 338 12.67 -6.77 35.08
CA PHE A 338 11.59 -5.78 35.14
C PHE A 338 11.30 -5.32 36.57
N ALA A 339 11.35 -6.22 37.56
CA ALA A 339 11.19 -5.86 38.97
C ALA A 339 12.29 -4.92 39.47
N LYS A 340 13.55 -5.14 39.05
CA LYS A 340 14.68 -4.23 39.35
C LYS A 340 14.50 -2.85 38.70
N ALA A 341 13.81 -2.80 37.57
CA ALA A 341 13.47 -1.58 36.85
C ALA A 341 12.24 -0.84 37.41
N GLY A 342 11.62 -1.35 38.49
CA GLY A 342 10.45 -0.75 39.13
C GLY A 342 9.14 -0.95 38.36
N ILE A 343 9.07 -1.96 37.48
CA ILE A 343 7.86 -2.33 36.75
C ILE A 343 7.16 -3.45 37.51
N HIS A 344 6.00 -3.15 38.09
CA HIS A 344 5.19 -4.10 38.86
C HIS A 344 3.87 -4.49 38.19
N ASP A 345 3.50 -3.80 37.10
CA ASP A 345 2.31 -4.10 36.30
C ASP A 345 2.49 -5.37 35.45
N GLU A 346 1.38 -5.91 34.91
CA GLU A 346 1.41 -7.01 33.95
C GLU A 346 2.28 -6.66 32.73
N PHE A 347 3.13 -7.59 32.27
CA PHE A 347 3.97 -7.32 31.10
C PHE A 347 3.11 -7.31 29.85
N SER A 348 3.16 -6.19 29.14
CA SER A 348 2.42 -5.93 27.90
C SER A 348 3.18 -4.91 27.05
N ALA A 349 2.79 -4.76 25.79
CA ALA A 349 3.32 -3.72 24.92
C ALA A 349 3.20 -2.32 25.52
N VAL A 350 2.06 -2.03 26.17
CA VAL A 350 1.80 -0.74 26.85
C VAL A 350 2.77 -0.55 28.01
N THR A 351 2.89 -1.54 28.90
CA THR A 351 3.76 -1.45 30.08
C THR A 351 5.22 -1.27 29.68
N TYR A 352 5.66 -2.03 28.68
CA TYR A 352 7.03 -1.94 28.18
C TYR A 352 7.31 -0.61 27.48
N MET A 353 6.36 -0.11 26.66
CA MET A 353 6.48 1.18 26.00
C MET A 353 6.51 2.33 27.02
N LYS A 354 5.65 2.31 28.06
CA LYS A 354 5.69 3.29 29.16
C LYS A 354 7.06 3.34 29.82
N TYR A 355 7.62 2.17 30.10
CA TYR A 355 8.97 2.09 30.67
C TYR A 355 10.04 2.62 29.73
N TYR A 356 10.03 2.16 28.47
CA TYR A 356 10.99 2.60 27.46
C TYR A 356 10.97 4.12 27.30
N LEU A 357 9.79 4.72 27.16
CA LEU A 357 9.60 6.17 27.07
C LEU A 357 10.09 6.93 28.32
N LYS A 358 9.93 6.37 29.53
CA LYS A 358 10.47 6.96 30.77
C LYS A 358 12.01 7.00 30.79
N THR A 359 12.67 6.09 30.08
CA THR A 359 14.14 6.06 29.98
C THR A 359 14.70 7.02 28.92
N LEU A 360 13.83 7.60 28.07
CA LEU A 360 14.24 8.55 27.04
C LEU A 360 14.39 9.97 27.60
N ASP A 361 15.45 10.65 27.18
CA ASP A 361 15.70 12.05 27.53
C ASP A 361 14.73 12.97 26.74
N SER A 362 13.75 13.53 27.45
CA SER A 362 12.76 14.47 26.89
C SER A 362 13.36 15.72 26.22
N SER A 363 14.64 16.03 26.48
CA SER A 363 15.36 17.15 25.85
C SER A 363 15.92 16.81 24.45
N LYS A 364 15.84 15.54 24.02
CA LYS A 364 16.36 15.03 22.73
C LYS A 364 15.24 14.43 21.86
N LEU A 365 14.09 15.09 21.80
CA LEU A 365 12.95 14.67 20.98
C LEU A 365 13.26 14.79 19.48
N ASN A 366 13.81 13.73 18.90
CA ASN A 366 13.90 13.54 17.46
C ASN A 366 12.58 12.96 16.91
N ARG A 367 12.46 12.88 15.57
CA ARG A 367 11.29 12.31 14.86
C ARG A 367 10.91 10.90 15.37
N GLN A 368 11.89 10.10 15.78
CA GLN A 368 11.67 8.73 16.25
C GLN A 368 10.97 8.70 17.62
N ASN A 369 11.26 9.65 18.51
CA ASN A 369 10.59 9.75 19.80
C ASN A 369 9.13 10.22 19.65
N GLN A 370 8.83 11.06 18.64
CA GLN A 370 7.44 11.42 18.32
C GLN A 370 6.64 10.21 17.81
N GLU A 371 7.19 9.42 16.90
CA GLU A 371 6.57 8.17 16.42
C GLU A 371 6.27 7.19 17.57
N LEU A 372 7.16 7.10 18.57
CA LEU A 372 6.94 6.25 19.75
C LEU A 372 5.82 6.80 20.66
N MET A 373 5.69 8.11 20.80
CA MET A 373 4.60 8.72 21.56
C MET A 373 3.24 8.52 20.86
N GLU A 374 3.19 8.62 19.53
CA GLU A 374 1.99 8.28 18.75
C GLU A 374 1.64 6.79 18.87
N LEU A 375 2.65 5.91 18.82
CA LEU A 375 2.47 4.48 19.01
C LEU A 375 1.95 4.14 20.41
N MET A 376 2.44 4.85 21.42
CA MET A 376 1.98 4.73 22.80
C MET A 376 0.50 5.09 22.94
N GLN A 377 0.05 6.21 22.36
CA GLN A 377 -1.37 6.59 22.35
C GLN A 377 -2.23 5.56 21.60
N TYR A 378 -1.72 5.03 20.49
CA TYR A 378 -2.39 3.96 19.75
C TYR A 378 -2.56 2.71 20.62
N LEU A 379 -1.51 2.25 21.29
CA LEU A 379 -1.55 1.08 22.17
C LEU A 379 -2.52 1.28 23.34
N GLU A 380 -2.48 2.44 23.99
CA GLU A 380 -3.42 2.78 25.08
C GLU A 380 -4.87 2.77 24.60
N ALA A 381 -5.15 3.28 23.39
CA ALA A 381 -6.46 3.23 22.78
C ALA A 381 -6.96 1.80 22.51
N GLN A 382 -6.06 0.87 22.15
CA GLN A 382 -6.39 -0.54 21.95
C GLN A 382 -6.67 -1.27 23.28
N THR A 383 -6.04 -0.86 24.37
CA THR A 383 -6.21 -1.47 25.70
C THR A 383 -7.40 -0.95 26.50
N LYS A 384 -8.11 0.08 26.03
CA LYS A 384 -9.27 0.63 26.75
C LYS A 384 -10.36 -0.44 26.90
N LYS A 385 -10.59 -0.88 28.15
CA LYS A 385 -11.65 -1.84 28.47
C LYS A 385 -13.00 -1.24 28.10
N ARG A 386 -13.76 -1.97 27.29
CA ARG A 386 -15.12 -1.64 26.91
C ARG A 386 -16.08 -2.54 27.67
N ILE A 387 -16.89 -1.94 28.53
CA ILE A 387 -17.81 -2.66 29.40
C ILE A 387 -19.23 -2.31 28.99
N VAL A 388 -20.04 -3.32 28.71
CA VAL A 388 -21.48 -3.17 28.50
C VAL A 388 -22.18 -3.62 29.78
N CYS A 389 -23.02 -2.76 30.34
CA CYS A 389 -23.83 -3.05 31.52
C CYS A 389 -25.31 -3.01 31.14
N ILE A 390 -26.03 -4.10 31.42
CA ILE A 390 -27.46 -4.23 31.14
C ILE A 390 -28.22 -4.47 32.44
N ASP A 391 -29.09 -3.54 32.80
CA ASP A 391 -29.85 -3.60 34.04
C ASP A 391 -31.13 -2.76 33.96
N ASP A 392 -32.23 -3.23 34.56
CA ASP A 392 -33.48 -2.47 34.63
C ASP A 392 -33.42 -1.27 35.60
N ASP A 393 -32.43 -1.24 36.49
CA ASP A 393 -32.22 -0.18 37.48
C ASP A 393 -31.31 0.95 36.96
N THR A 394 -31.92 2.05 36.54
CA THR A 394 -31.20 3.20 35.94
C THR A 394 -30.30 3.93 36.94
N GLU A 395 -30.73 4.03 38.21
CA GLU A 395 -29.94 4.69 39.25
C GLU A 395 -28.68 3.85 39.56
N PHE A 396 -28.86 2.53 39.66
CA PHE A 396 -27.74 1.61 39.83
C PHE A 396 -26.75 1.68 38.66
N LEU A 397 -27.22 1.70 37.41
CA LEU A 397 -26.34 1.86 36.24
C LEU A 397 -25.57 3.19 36.25
N GLY A 398 -26.20 4.28 36.72
CA GLY A 398 -25.53 5.57 36.91
C GLY A 398 -24.40 5.51 37.94
N MET A 399 -24.60 4.77 39.03
CA MET A 399 -23.56 4.51 40.03
C MET A 399 -22.45 3.63 39.47
N VAL A 400 -22.77 2.56 38.75
CA VAL A 400 -21.78 1.68 38.09
C VAL A 400 -20.86 2.50 37.17
N LYS A 401 -21.42 3.34 36.29
CA LYS A 401 -20.62 4.20 35.40
C LYS A 401 -19.73 5.17 36.16
N SER A 402 -20.24 5.75 37.24
CA SER A 402 -19.47 6.67 38.08
C SER A 402 -18.32 5.95 38.79
N SER A 403 -18.55 4.76 39.33
CA SER A 403 -17.52 3.93 39.98
C SER A 403 -16.48 3.43 38.98
N LEU A 404 -16.89 2.96 37.81
CA LEU A 404 -15.97 2.55 36.74
C LEU A 404 -15.07 3.69 36.26
N GLY A 405 -15.63 4.90 36.10
CA GLY A 405 -14.84 6.09 35.73
C GLY A 405 -13.91 6.60 36.83
N GLU A 406 -14.15 6.25 38.10
CA GLU A 406 -13.24 6.52 39.22
C GLU A 406 -12.11 5.47 39.32
N ILE A 407 -12.40 4.23 38.92
CA ILE A 407 -11.39 3.16 38.82
C ILE A 407 -10.42 3.49 37.69
N ASP A 408 -10.95 3.74 36.48
CA ASP A 408 -10.15 4.13 35.32
C ASP A 408 -11.01 4.99 34.37
N ARG A 409 -10.54 6.22 34.14
CA ARG A 409 -11.23 7.21 33.28
C ARG A 409 -11.27 6.79 31.82
N ASP A 410 -10.39 5.86 31.41
CA ASP A 410 -10.30 5.37 30.05
C ASP A 410 -11.22 4.16 29.79
N ILE A 411 -11.88 3.60 30.81
CA ILE A 411 -12.91 2.58 30.64
C ILE A 411 -14.11 3.18 29.90
N LYS A 412 -14.42 2.62 28.72
CA LYS A 412 -15.61 3.01 27.97
C LYS A 412 -16.80 2.15 28.44
N VAL A 413 -17.71 2.78 29.15
CA VAL A 413 -18.92 2.15 29.69
C VAL A 413 -20.12 2.44 28.80
N VAL A 414 -20.78 1.38 28.31
CA VAL A 414 -22.06 1.45 27.62
C VAL A 414 -23.14 0.91 28.56
N LEU A 415 -24.11 1.73 28.91
CA LEU A 415 -25.22 1.37 29.79
C LEU A 415 -26.47 1.14 28.94
N SER A 416 -27.24 0.10 29.25
CA SER A 416 -28.57 -0.07 28.68
C SER A 416 -29.56 -0.63 29.71
N THR A 417 -30.79 -0.13 29.67
CA THR A 417 -31.91 -0.72 30.43
C THR A 417 -32.66 -1.80 29.67
N ARG A 418 -32.31 -1.99 28.39
CA ARG A 418 -32.99 -2.88 27.45
C ARG A 418 -31.98 -3.61 26.58
N PRO A 419 -31.91 -4.95 26.63
CA PRO A 419 -30.98 -5.69 25.78
C PRO A 419 -31.10 -5.34 24.30
N GLU A 420 -32.32 -5.26 23.78
CA GLU A 420 -32.61 -4.99 22.36
C GLU A 420 -32.03 -3.66 21.84
N ALA A 421 -31.75 -2.71 22.72
CA ALA A 421 -31.15 -1.43 22.34
C ALA A 421 -29.62 -1.51 22.15
N VAL A 422 -28.95 -2.51 22.73
CA VAL A 422 -27.48 -2.63 22.70
C VAL A 422 -26.99 -3.86 21.93
N LEU A 423 -27.79 -4.94 21.88
CA LEU A 423 -27.43 -6.17 21.17
C LEU A 423 -27.04 -5.96 19.70
N PRO A 424 -27.77 -5.16 18.89
CA PRO A 424 -27.40 -4.93 17.49
C PRO A 424 -26.01 -4.28 17.32
N ASP A 425 -25.60 -3.46 18.30
CA ASP A 425 -24.36 -2.70 18.26
C ASP A 425 -23.17 -3.43 18.88
N LEU A 426 -23.36 -4.62 19.47
CA LEU A 426 -22.26 -5.39 20.08
C LEU A 426 -21.10 -5.63 19.12
N LYS A 427 -21.38 -5.81 17.82
CA LYS A 427 -20.36 -5.98 16.78
C LYS A 427 -19.46 -4.74 16.63
N ASN A 428 -20.03 -3.55 16.81
CA ASN A 428 -19.33 -2.28 16.70
C ASN A 428 -18.68 -1.89 18.04
N ILE A 429 -19.35 -2.14 19.16
CA ILE A 429 -18.85 -1.85 20.50
C ILE A 429 -17.68 -2.77 20.84
N GLN A 430 -17.71 -4.04 20.42
CA GLN A 430 -16.75 -5.08 20.78
C GLN A 430 -16.35 -5.03 22.26
N PRO A 431 -17.32 -5.21 23.19
CA PRO A 431 -17.03 -5.17 24.61
C PRO A 431 -16.08 -6.30 25.04
N ASN A 432 -15.21 -5.98 25.99
CA ASN A 432 -14.39 -6.97 26.70
C ASN A 432 -15.23 -7.69 27.76
N ILE A 433 -16.13 -6.95 28.41
CA ILE A 433 -16.96 -7.45 29.53
C ILE A 433 -18.42 -7.10 29.26
N LEU A 434 -19.30 -8.07 29.42
CA LEU A 434 -20.74 -7.89 29.51
C LEU A 434 -21.21 -8.21 30.93
N ILE A 435 -21.74 -7.19 31.61
CA ILE A 435 -22.36 -7.35 32.93
C ILE A 435 -23.88 -7.23 32.76
N ILE A 436 -24.62 -8.28 33.09
CA ILE A 436 -26.07 -8.34 32.90
C ILE A 436 -26.80 -8.66 34.20
N ASN A 437 -27.95 -8.04 34.44
CA ASN A 437 -28.89 -8.49 35.47
C ASN A 437 -29.75 -9.64 34.90
N PRO A 438 -29.54 -10.91 35.32
CA PRO A 438 -30.30 -12.04 34.80
C PRO A 438 -31.76 -12.08 35.31
N MET A 439 -32.10 -11.24 36.30
CA MET A 439 -33.44 -11.18 36.88
C MET A 439 -34.33 -10.11 36.22
N MET A 440 -33.92 -9.56 35.08
CA MET A 440 -34.71 -8.59 34.33
C MET A 440 -35.99 -9.25 33.79
N ARG A 441 -37.13 -8.56 33.93
CA ARG A 441 -38.41 -9.10 33.46
C ARG A 441 -38.44 -9.23 31.94
N GLY A 442 -38.84 -10.41 31.46
CA GLY A 442 -38.99 -10.68 30.03
C GLY A 442 -37.66 -10.84 29.29
N VAL A 443 -36.57 -11.03 30.02
CA VAL A 443 -35.23 -11.17 29.48
C VAL A 443 -34.70 -12.56 29.79
N GLU A 444 -34.38 -13.34 28.76
CA GLU A 444 -33.68 -14.62 28.89
C GLU A 444 -32.17 -14.37 28.80
N SER A 445 -31.50 -14.31 29.96
CA SER A 445 -30.06 -14.03 30.06
C SER A 445 -29.21 -15.00 29.27
N GLU A 446 -29.59 -16.28 29.26
CA GLU A 446 -28.92 -17.37 28.56
C GLU A 446 -28.85 -17.08 27.06
N SER A 447 -29.97 -16.70 26.44
CA SER A 447 -30.05 -16.37 25.02
C SER A 447 -29.25 -15.13 24.66
N ILE A 448 -29.22 -14.14 25.55
CA ILE A 448 -28.41 -12.93 25.36
C ILE A 448 -26.92 -13.28 25.38
N ILE A 449 -26.49 -14.09 26.34
CA ILE A 449 -25.08 -14.49 26.46
C ILE A 449 -24.66 -15.32 25.26
N GLU A 450 -25.51 -16.24 24.79
CA GLU A 450 -25.27 -17.03 23.59
C GLU A 450 -25.13 -16.13 22.36
N TYR A 451 -26.04 -15.17 22.19
CA TYR A 451 -25.95 -14.17 21.12
C TYR A 451 -24.67 -13.33 21.21
N ALA A 452 -24.33 -12.84 22.40
CA ALA A 452 -23.15 -12.02 22.63
C ALA A 452 -21.87 -12.80 22.30
N ARG A 453 -21.76 -14.07 22.72
CA ARG A 453 -20.62 -14.94 22.41
C ARG A 453 -20.51 -15.29 20.93
N LYS A 454 -21.64 -15.38 20.23
CA LYS A 454 -21.64 -15.59 18.77
C LYS A 454 -21.06 -14.38 18.02
N ILE A 455 -21.26 -13.17 18.53
CA ILE A 455 -20.74 -11.93 17.93
C ILE A 455 -19.32 -11.61 18.42
N VAL A 456 -19.04 -11.85 19.69
CA VAL A 456 -17.77 -11.58 20.37
C VAL A 456 -17.35 -12.84 21.13
N SER A 457 -16.53 -13.69 20.50
CA SER A 457 -16.19 -15.03 20.99
C SER A 457 -15.57 -15.06 22.38
N ASP A 458 -14.79 -14.03 22.71
CA ASP A 458 -13.97 -13.99 23.93
C ASP A 458 -14.50 -12.99 24.97
N ILE A 459 -15.80 -12.67 24.90
CA ILE A 459 -16.43 -11.75 25.85
C ILE A 459 -16.53 -12.38 27.24
N GLU A 460 -16.06 -11.66 28.25
CA GLU A 460 -16.23 -12.07 29.63
C GLU A 460 -17.62 -11.69 30.14
N ILE A 461 -18.26 -12.58 30.90
CA ILE A 461 -19.62 -12.39 31.39
C ILE A 461 -19.62 -12.28 32.91
N ALA A 462 -20.28 -11.26 33.44
CA ALA A 462 -20.60 -11.13 34.86
C ALA A 462 -22.09 -10.87 35.07
N PHE A 463 -22.58 -11.20 36.26
CA PHE A 463 -23.97 -10.95 36.66
C PHE A 463 -24.08 -9.84 37.69
N PHE A 464 -25.11 -9.01 37.57
CA PHE A 464 -25.60 -8.20 38.68
C PHE A 464 -26.67 -8.95 39.46
N ALA A 465 -26.61 -8.96 40.80
CA ALA A 465 -27.61 -9.65 41.60
C ALA A 465 -27.96 -8.92 42.90
N LYS A 466 -29.26 -8.71 43.17
CA LYS A 466 -29.71 -8.23 44.50
C LYS A 466 -29.55 -9.30 45.58
N ARG A 467 -29.69 -10.57 45.20
CA ARG A 467 -29.56 -11.74 46.07
C ARG A 467 -28.97 -12.90 45.29
N ILE A 468 -28.06 -13.62 45.92
CA ILE A 468 -27.48 -14.83 45.35
C ILE A 468 -28.39 -16.01 45.70
N SER A 469 -29.12 -16.51 44.71
CA SER A 469 -29.99 -17.69 44.85
C SER A 469 -29.30 -18.94 44.27
N ARG A 470 -29.78 -20.13 44.65
CA ARG A 470 -29.30 -21.39 44.06
C ARG A 470 -29.53 -21.44 42.54
N GLU A 471 -30.64 -20.88 42.08
CA GLU A 471 -30.99 -20.77 40.66
C GLU A 471 -30.00 -19.88 39.90
N LEU A 472 -29.66 -18.71 40.46
CA LEU A 472 -28.65 -17.81 39.90
C LEU A 472 -27.28 -18.50 39.78
N LEU A 473 -26.86 -19.25 40.80
CA LEU A 473 -25.59 -19.98 40.78
C LEU A 473 -25.57 -21.09 39.70
N LEU A 474 -26.70 -21.75 39.46
CA LEU A 474 -26.83 -22.75 38.41
C LEU A 474 -26.77 -22.12 37.02
N SER A 475 -27.50 -21.01 36.79
CA SER A 475 -27.44 -20.25 35.54
C SER A 475 -26.04 -19.69 35.29
N ALA A 476 -25.39 -19.11 36.31
CA ALA A 476 -24.02 -18.61 36.23
C ALA A 476 -23.03 -19.72 35.82
N LYS A 477 -23.18 -20.92 36.39
CA LYS A 477 -22.35 -22.08 36.03
C LYS A 477 -22.62 -22.55 34.60
N GLN A 478 -23.88 -22.60 34.18
CA GLN A 478 -24.28 -23.03 32.83
C GLN A 478 -23.76 -22.06 31.76
N CYS A 479 -23.80 -20.77 32.03
CA CYS A 479 -23.35 -19.72 31.11
C CYS A 479 -21.85 -19.40 31.22
N ASN A 480 -21.09 -20.11 32.07
CA ASN A 480 -19.68 -19.84 32.35
C ASN A 480 -19.43 -18.37 32.67
N VAL A 481 -20.16 -17.87 33.68
CA VAL A 481 -20.07 -16.50 34.19
C VAL A 481 -18.86 -16.40 35.12
N ALA A 482 -18.03 -15.37 34.91
CA ALA A 482 -16.78 -15.14 35.62
C ALA A 482 -17.02 -14.62 37.05
N ALA A 483 -18.01 -13.73 37.23
CA ALA A 483 -18.30 -13.14 38.54
C ALA A 483 -19.79 -12.82 38.72
N ILE A 484 -20.24 -12.79 39.98
CA ILE A 484 -21.53 -12.25 40.38
C ILE A 484 -21.26 -11.05 41.27
N ILE A 485 -21.66 -9.87 40.82
CA ILE A 485 -21.49 -8.58 41.49
C ILE A 485 -22.78 -8.26 42.26
N PRO A 486 -22.75 -8.25 43.60
CA PRO A 486 -23.88 -7.84 44.42
C PRO A 486 -24.33 -6.40 44.11
N LYS A 487 -25.62 -6.21 43.91
CA LYS A 487 -26.20 -4.87 43.80
C LYS A 487 -26.20 -4.21 45.18
N THR A 488 -25.43 -3.14 45.31
CA THR A 488 -25.38 -2.28 46.51
C THR A 488 -25.63 -0.83 46.10
N LEU A 489 -26.29 -0.08 46.99
CA LEU A 489 -26.42 1.39 46.86
C LEU A 489 -25.20 2.13 47.44
N HIS A 490 -24.27 1.40 48.08
CA HIS A 490 -23.05 1.98 48.62
C HIS A 490 -21.98 2.05 47.52
N LYS A 491 -21.81 3.26 46.96
CA LYS A 491 -20.85 3.52 45.87
C LYS A 491 -19.43 3.01 46.14
N LYS A 492 -18.94 3.15 47.38
CA LYS A 492 -17.59 2.71 47.77
C LYS A 492 -17.44 1.18 47.67
N GLU A 493 -18.41 0.45 48.22
CA GLU A 493 -18.46 -1.01 48.18
C GLU A 493 -18.59 -1.52 46.74
N LEU A 494 -19.45 -0.89 45.93
CA LEU A 494 -19.58 -1.20 44.50
C LEU A 494 -18.26 -0.95 43.76
N GLY A 495 -17.55 0.14 44.08
CA GLY A 495 -16.25 0.46 43.47
C GLY A 495 -15.17 -0.57 43.82
N GLU A 496 -15.13 -1.07 45.05
CA GLU A 496 -14.20 -2.13 45.47
C GLU A 496 -14.49 -3.45 44.74
N GLN A 497 -15.77 -3.86 44.66
CA GLN A 497 -16.18 -5.06 43.94
C GLN A 497 -15.89 -4.99 42.43
N LEU A 498 -16.15 -3.84 41.80
CA LEU A 498 -15.85 -3.63 40.38
C LEU A 498 -14.34 -3.59 40.13
N ARG A 499 -13.56 -3.02 41.06
CA ARG A 499 -12.10 -3.01 40.95
C ARG A 499 -11.53 -4.42 41.01
N GLU A 500 -11.93 -5.20 42.03
CA GLU A 500 -11.49 -6.60 42.21
C GLU A 500 -11.86 -7.49 41.02
N TYR A 501 -12.97 -7.18 40.34
CA TYR A 501 -13.39 -7.93 39.16
C TYR A 501 -12.64 -7.51 37.89
N ILE A 502 -12.32 -6.21 37.76
CA ILE A 502 -11.76 -5.67 36.52
C ILE A 502 -10.24 -5.73 36.51
N GLU A 503 -9.56 -5.49 37.63
CA GLU A 503 -8.10 -5.61 37.79
C GLU A 503 -7.70 -7.06 38.03
#